data_AF-A0A959ARS5-F1
#
_entry.id   AF-A0A959ARS5-F1
#
_cell.length_a   1.000
_cell.length_b   1.000
_cell.length_c   1.000
_cell.angle_alpha   90.00
_cell.angle_beta   90.00
_cell.angle_gamma   90.00
#
_symmetry.space_group_name_H-M   'P 1'
#
loop_
_entity.id
_entity.type
_entity.pdbx_description
1 polymer ?
#
loop_
_entity_poly.entity_id
_entity_poly.type
_entity_poly.pdbx_seq_one_letter_code
_entity_poly.pdbx_strand_id
1 'polypeptide(L)'
;YSHVSILSFDNYSFGGSLAPGQVPSNFANQNLSWEESETIDIGLDFGLFNNRIFASLDYYTKRNRDLLLSIPVPTAIGFSTALTNIGEVLNKGWEAELTTRNLTGRFSWTSSINFSHNTNEVVQLGPENTPILGGAWDIPHNILMVGEPMYSLYVVQQIGILSKADIDGNAALYGNQKEGDPKYFDANGDGVISPADRVLSGHPNPDYVWGMTNTFTFKRFDLSFLIQGQWGGKIYSTFGRAMDRTGQGFVDNTLGLWRDRWRSADDPGAGLRGKASSSFGRIKNTDWLYPNDYWRVRNITLGYNMKGLFGGKVVSGARIYATAENYFGGDKYTGGFNPEAVNNSGDDYGAFPLAKSIIFGLNLTF
;
A
#
# COMPACT_ATOMS: atom_id res chain seq x y z
N TYR A 1 13.96 -15.25 18.41
CA TYR A 1 13.91 -16.64 18.88
C TYR A 1 12.82 -16.76 19.95
N SER A 2 11.58 -17.10 19.56
CA SER A 2 10.45 -17.20 20.51
C SER A 2 10.20 -18.62 21.03
N HIS A 3 10.99 -19.59 20.57
CA HIS A 3 10.93 -21.00 21.01
C HIS A 3 11.41 -21.20 22.46
N VAL A 4 12.18 -20.26 23.00
CA VAL A 4 12.68 -20.23 24.39
C VAL A 4 12.38 -18.85 24.97
N SER A 5 12.18 -18.79 26.28
CA SER A 5 11.99 -17.53 27.01
C SER A 5 13.32 -16.79 27.12
N ILE A 6 13.36 -15.53 26.70
CA ILE A 6 14.48 -14.61 26.89
C ILE A 6 14.17 -13.63 28.03
N LEU A 7 15.19 -13.25 28.79
CA LEU A 7 15.05 -12.32 29.91
C LEU A 7 15.26 -10.87 29.45
N SER A 8 14.46 -9.94 29.97
CA SER A 8 14.69 -8.49 29.89
C SER A 8 14.83 -7.90 31.27
N PHE A 9 15.51 -6.75 31.37
CA PHE A 9 15.52 -5.99 32.62
C PHE A 9 14.15 -5.40 32.90
N ASP A 10 13.70 -5.55 34.14
CA ASP A 10 12.50 -4.88 34.66
C ASP A 10 12.68 -4.65 36.17
N ASN A 11 11.91 -3.72 36.74
CA ASN A 11 11.98 -3.39 38.15
C ASN A 11 10.99 -4.23 38.97
N TYR A 12 11.45 -4.73 40.11
CA TYR A 12 10.64 -5.38 41.12
C TYR A 12 10.39 -4.43 42.30
N SER A 13 9.23 -4.53 42.94
CA SER A 13 9.01 -3.91 44.25
C SER A 13 9.56 -4.83 45.34
N PHE A 14 10.65 -4.44 45.98
CA PHE A 14 11.28 -5.17 47.07
C PHE A 14 11.32 -4.28 48.31
N GLY A 15 10.60 -4.67 49.38
CA GLY A 15 10.51 -3.87 50.60
C GLY A 15 9.92 -2.46 50.41
N GLY A 16 9.05 -2.27 49.41
CA GLY A 16 8.45 -0.97 49.07
C GLY A 16 9.35 -0.04 48.23
N SER A 17 10.50 -0.53 47.79
CA SER A 17 11.44 0.20 46.92
C SER A 17 11.60 -0.53 45.58
N LEU A 18 11.83 0.21 44.49
CA LEU A 18 12.15 -0.39 43.19
C LEU A 18 13.56 -0.96 43.22
N ALA A 19 13.70 -2.23 42.89
CA ALA A 19 14.98 -2.92 42.73
C ALA A 19 15.10 -3.45 41.29
N PRO A 20 16.27 -3.31 40.63
CA PRO A 20 16.46 -3.85 39.29
C PRO A 20 16.48 -5.38 39.33
N GLY A 21 15.84 -6.02 38.36
CA GLY A 21 15.89 -7.47 38.16
C GLY A 21 15.67 -7.86 36.71
N GLN A 22 15.37 -9.13 36.47
CA GLN A 22 15.13 -9.69 35.14
C GLN A 22 13.84 -10.50 35.10
N VAL A 23 12.93 -10.14 34.19
CA VAL A 23 11.67 -10.86 33.92
C VAL A 23 11.75 -11.59 32.58
N PRO A 24 11.00 -12.69 32.40
CA PRO A 24 10.69 -13.21 31.07
C PRO A 24 10.11 -12.13 30.16
N SER A 25 10.69 -11.92 28.99
CA SER A 25 10.32 -10.86 28.04
C SER A 25 9.47 -11.35 26.86
N ASN A 26 9.31 -12.66 26.72
CA ASN A 26 8.43 -13.29 25.74
C ASN A 26 7.79 -14.57 26.29
N PHE A 27 6.61 -14.88 25.74
CA PHE A 27 5.97 -16.18 25.91
C PHE A 27 6.72 -17.22 25.06
N ALA A 28 7.28 -18.24 25.71
CA ALA A 28 7.98 -19.31 25.01
C ALA A 28 6.99 -20.31 24.40
N ASN A 29 7.15 -20.60 23.11
CA ASN A 29 6.31 -21.57 22.42
C ASN A 29 7.19 -22.63 21.73
N GLN A 30 7.26 -23.82 22.31
CA GLN A 30 8.06 -24.93 21.78
C GLN A 30 7.44 -25.59 20.54
N ASN A 31 6.16 -25.33 20.28
CA ASN A 31 5.43 -25.89 19.14
C ASN A 31 5.56 -25.05 17.87
N LEU A 32 6.40 -24.01 17.88
CA LEU A 32 6.64 -23.20 16.68
C LEU A 32 7.26 -24.05 15.58
N SER A 33 6.63 -24.01 14.41
CA SER A 33 7.08 -24.68 13.19
C SER A 33 7.42 -23.67 12.10
N TRP A 34 7.78 -24.15 10.92
CA TRP A 34 7.91 -23.32 9.73
C TRP A 34 6.53 -22.95 9.19
N GLU A 35 6.44 -21.79 8.53
CA GLU A 35 5.28 -21.44 7.71
C GLU A 35 5.29 -22.31 6.44
N GLU A 36 4.15 -22.87 6.08
CA GLU A 36 4.01 -23.74 4.90
C GLU A 36 3.30 -23.02 3.77
N SER A 37 3.76 -23.19 2.53
CA SER A 37 3.14 -22.59 1.34
C SER A 37 2.80 -23.68 0.34
N GLU A 38 1.51 -23.85 0.08
CA GLU A 38 0.97 -24.76 -0.95
C GLU A 38 0.57 -23.92 -2.17
N THR A 39 1.11 -24.20 -3.35
CA THR A 39 0.75 -23.49 -4.58
C THR A 39 0.30 -24.48 -5.65
N ILE A 40 -0.89 -24.25 -6.21
CA ILE A 40 -1.38 -24.90 -7.41
C ILE A 40 -1.34 -23.87 -8.53
N ASP A 41 -0.73 -24.22 -9.65
CA ASP A 41 -0.57 -23.37 -10.82
C ASP A 41 -0.95 -24.16 -12.08
N ILE A 42 -1.74 -23.53 -12.95
CA ILE A 42 -2.19 -24.10 -14.23
C ILE A 42 -1.94 -23.06 -15.31
N GLY A 43 -0.96 -23.34 -16.16
CA GLY A 43 -0.58 -22.50 -17.30
C GLY A 43 -1.03 -23.05 -18.66
N LEU A 44 -1.32 -22.14 -19.60
CA LEU A 44 -1.58 -22.42 -21.00
C LEU A 44 -0.74 -21.51 -21.89
N ASP A 45 0.16 -22.11 -22.66
CA ASP A 45 0.96 -21.43 -23.67
C ASP A 45 0.37 -21.59 -25.07
N PHE A 46 0.39 -20.50 -25.84
CA PHE A 46 -0.05 -20.50 -27.22
C PHE A 46 0.84 -19.66 -28.13
N GLY A 47 1.24 -20.24 -29.26
CA GLY A 47 2.06 -19.59 -30.28
C GLY A 47 1.45 -19.71 -31.67
N LEU A 48 1.31 -18.59 -32.37
CA LEU A 48 0.83 -18.52 -33.75
C LEU A 48 1.84 -17.90 -34.70
N PHE A 49 1.77 -18.30 -35.97
CA PHE A 49 2.54 -17.72 -37.07
C PHE A 49 4.05 -17.72 -36.79
N ASN A 50 4.61 -18.88 -36.41
CA ASN A 50 5.99 -19.02 -35.95
C ASN A 50 6.29 -18.11 -34.74
N ASN A 51 5.40 -18.13 -33.75
CA ASN A 51 5.44 -17.32 -32.53
C ASN A 51 5.44 -15.80 -32.79
N ARG A 52 4.93 -15.33 -33.93
CA ARG A 52 4.73 -13.89 -34.14
C ARG A 52 3.72 -13.32 -33.14
N ILE A 53 2.76 -14.14 -32.72
CA ILE A 53 1.88 -13.88 -31.59
C ILE A 53 2.13 -15.01 -30.61
N PHE A 54 2.58 -14.68 -29.41
CA PHE A 54 2.78 -15.60 -28.31
C PHE A 54 1.99 -15.09 -27.11
N ALA A 55 1.25 -15.97 -26.45
CA ALA A 55 0.54 -15.66 -25.23
C ALA A 55 0.72 -16.77 -24.20
N SER A 56 0.87 -16.38 -22.93
CA SER A 56 0.77 -17.27 -21.77
C SER A 56 -0.42 -16.82 -20.93
N LEU A 57 -1.17 -17.77 -20.41
CA LEU A 57 -2.19 -17.52 -19.40
C LEU A 57 -1.97 -18.50 -18.25
N ASP A 58 -1.75 -17.96 -17.06
CA ASP A 58 -1.52 -18.71 -15.84
C ASP A 58 -2.64 -18.41 -14.86
N TYR A 59 -3.16 -19.45 -14.20
CA TYR A 59 -4.08 -19.32 -13.07
C TYR A 59 -3.49 -20.04 -11.88
N TYR A 60 -3.43 -19.34 -10.75
CA TYR A 60 -2.81 -19.88 -9.54
C TYR A 60 -3.71 -19.75 -8.31
N THR A 61 -3.47 -20.66 -7.37
CA THR A 61 -3.97 -20.60 -6.01
C THR A 61 -2.83 -20.92 -5.07
N LYS A 62 -2.45 -19.95 -4.24
CA LYS A 62 -1.41 -20.08 -3.22
C LYS A 62 -2.04 -19.96 -1.84
N ARG A 63 -1.88 -20.98 -1.01
CA ARG A 63 -2.36 -21.04 0.38
C ARG A 63 -1.14 -21.11 1.30
N ASN A 64 -0.93 -20.08 2.10
CA ASN A 64 0.09 -20.10 3.15
C ASN A 64 -0.58 -20.44 4.48
N ARG A 65 -0.14 -21.53 5.09
CA ARG A 65 -0.63 -22.06 6.36
C ARG A 65 0.45 -21.94 7.43
N ASP A 66 0.05 -22.09 8.68
CA ASP A 66 0.95 -22.06 9.82
C ASP A 66 1.80 -20.78 9.86
N LEU A 67 1.18 -19.65 9.48
CA LEU A 67 1.83 -18.34 9.55
C LEU A 67 2.09 -17.98 11.01
N LEU A 68 3.26 -17.42 11.26
CA LEU A 68 3.69 -16.95 12.56
C LEU A 68 3.02 -15.62 12.88
N LEU A 69 2.02 -15.66 13.75
CA LEU A 69 1.28 -14.48 14.19
C LEU A 69 1.48 -14.24 15.68
N SER A 70 1.76 -12.99 16.03
CA SER A 70 1.71 -12.52 17.42
C SER A 70 0.26 -12.22 17.77
N ILE A 71 -0.39 -13.13 18.49
CA ILE A 71 -1.78 -12.95 18.93
C ILE A 71 -1.84 -12.38 20.34
N PRO A 72 -2.87 -11.56 20.66
CA PRO A 72 -3.13 -11.15 22.03
C PRO A 72 -3.36 -12.36 22.95
N VAL A 73 -2.82 -12.32 24.17
CA VAL A 73 -3.08 -13.32 25.22
C VAL A 73 -3.51 -12.61 26.51
N PRO A 74 -4.23 -13.29 27.43
CA PRO A 74 -4.63 -12.69 28.70
C PRO A 74 -3.44 -12.16 29.48
N THR A 75 -3.44 -10.88 29.85
CA THR A 75 -2.31 -10.25 30.55
C THR A 75 -2.03 -10.84 31.94
N ALA A 76 -2.98 -11.58 32.51
CA ALA A 76 -2.85 -12.29 33.78
C ALA A 76 -1.66 -13.28 33.82
N ILE A 77 -1.21 -13.78 32.67
CA ILE A 77 -0.03 -14.67 32.58
C ILE A 77 1.30 -13.91 32.46
N GLY A 78 1.30 -12.59 32.59
CA GLY A 78 2.51 -11.75 32.55
C GLY A 78 2.96 -11.34 31.14
N PHE A 79 2.20 -11.69 30.11
CA PHE A 79 2.48 -11.34 28.71
C PHE A 79 1.22 -10.76 28.05
N SER A 80 1.40 -9.84 27.10
CA SER A 80 0.28 -9.27 26.32
C SER A 80 0.07 -9.98 24.97
N THR A 81 1.08 -10.68 24.46
CA THR A 81 1.03 -11.40 23.18
C THR A 81 1.85 -12.69 23.20
N ALA A 82 1.48 -13.66 22.37
CA ALA A 82 2.26 -14.87 22.11
C ALA A 82 2.40 -15.11 20.60
N LEU A 83 3.60 -15.52 20.16
CA LEU A 83 3.85 -15.91 18.77
C LEU A 83 3.44 -17.38 18.57
N THR A 84 2.70 -17.66 17.50
CA THR A 84 2.21 -19.03 17.25
C THR A 84 1.83 -19.30 15.79
N ASN A 85 1.88 -20.59 15.46
CA ASN A 85 1.49 -21.36 14.27
C ASN A 85 0.04 -21.27 13.78
N ILE A 86 -0.62 -20.10 13.63
CA ILE A 86 -2.10 -20.10 13.52
C ILE A 86 -2.71 -19.13 12.50
N GLY A 87 -1.91 -18.52 11.63
CA GLY A 87 -2.43 -17.72 10.53
C GLY A 87 -2.56 -18.52 9.25
N GLU A 88 -3.61 -18.28 8.49
CA GLU A 88 -3.75 -18.80 7.13
C GLU A 88 -4.22 -17.69 6.18
N VAL A 89 -3.55 -17.58 5.03
CA VAL A 89 -3.92 -16.63 3.96
C VAL A 89 -3.94 -17.33 2.61
N LEU A 90 -4.83 -16.84 1.75
CA LEU A 90 -5.08 -17.36 0.43
C LEU A 90 -4.88 -16.26 -0.61
N ASN A 91 -4.09 -16.55 -1.62
CA ASN A 91 -3.92 -15.75 -2.81
C ASN A 91 -4.44 -16.53 -4.01
N LYS A 92 -5.32 -15.91 -4.79
CA LYS A 92 -5.88 -16.49 -6.02
C LYS A 92 -5.82 -15.44 -7.10
N GLY A 93 -5.35 -15.84 -8.27
CA GLY A 93 -5.12 -14.89 -9.32
C GLY A 93 -4.89 -15.54 -10.66
N TRP A 94 -4.73 -14.67 -11.64
CA TRP A 94 -4.32 -15.05 -12.97
C TRP A 94 -3.33 -14.03 -13.51
N GLU A 95 -2.47 -14.50 -14.40
CA GLU A 95 -1.48 -13.69 -15.09
C GLU A 95 -1.61 -13.99 -16.58
N ALA A 96 -1.68 -12.93 -17.38
CA ALA A 96 -1.76 -13.02 -18.83
C ALA A 96 -0.59 -12.26 -19.42
N GLU A 97 0.17 -12.93 -20.27
CA GLU A 97 1.23 -12.33 -21.06
C GLU A 97 0.91 -12.42 -22.54
N LEU A 98 1.18 -11.35 -23.28
CA LEU A 98 1.03 -11.29 -24.73
C LEU A 98 2.26 -10.62 -25.34
N THR A 99 2.98 -11.35 -26.18
CA THR A 99 4.05 -10.81 -27.00
C THR A 99 3.67 -10.87 -28.48
N THR A 100 3.69 -9.73 -29.16
CA THR A 100 3.45 -9.62 -30.59
C THR A 100 4.67 -9.03 -31.30
N ARG A 101 5.18 -9.75 -32.30
CA ARG A 101 6.16 -9.25 -33.26
C ARG A 101 5.39 -8.57 -34.40
N ASN A 102 4.94 -7.34 -34.14
CA ASN A 102 4.10 -6.56 -35.04
C ASN A 102 4.75 -6.38 -36.42
N LEU A 103 6.05 -6.09 -36.48
CA LEU A 103 6.84 -5.98 -37.71
C LEU A 103 8.22 -6.64 -37.53
N THR A 104 8.73 -7.32 -38.56
CA THR A 104 9.98 -8.11 -38.51
C THR A 104 10.98 -7.76 -39.62
N GLY A 105 10.75 -6.67 -40.36
CA GLY A 105 11.58 -6.26 -41.48
C GLY A 105 12.72 -5.31 -41.08
N ARG A 106 13.14 -4.45 -42.02
CA ARG A 106 14.13 -3.38 -41.77
C ARG A 106 13.75 -2.47 -40.61
N PHE A 107 12.45 -2.23 -40.48
CA PHE A 107 11.83 -1.72 -39.26
C PHE A 107 11.22 -2.92 -38.55
N SER A 108 11.64 -3.14 -37.30
CA SER A 108 11.04 -4.13 -36.43
C SER A 108 10.32 -3.45 -35.28
N TRP A 109 9.20 -4.04 -34.87
CA TRP A 109 8.40 -3.58 -33.77
C TRP A 109 7.86 -4.80 -33.02
N THR A 110 8.18 -4.87 -31.74
CA THR A 110 7.65 -5.87 -30.81
C THR A 110 6.93 -5.15 -29.67
N SER A 111 5.76 -5.67 -29.31
CA SER A 111 5.03 -5.29 -28.09
C SER A 111 4.98 -6.50 -27.16
N SER A 112 5.25 -6.28 -25.88
CA SER A 112 5.08 -7.27 -24.81
C SER A 112 4.21 -6.65 -23.74
N ILE A 113 3.09 -7.29 -23.44
CA ILE A 113 2.08 -6.84 -22.47
C ILE A 113 1.97 -7.92 -21.41
N ASN A 114 1.96 -7.52 -20.14
CA ASN A 114 1.54 -8.36 -19.03
C ASN A 114 0.34 -7.71 -18.33
N PHE A 115 -0.55 -8.55 -17.85
CA PHE A 115 -1.72 -8.14 -17.10
C PHE A 115 -2.06 -9.21 -16.06
N SER A 116 -2.21 -8.81 -14.81
CA SER A 116 -2.49 -9.75 -13.73
C SER A 116 -3.55 -9.23 -12.77
N HIS A 117 -4.20 -10.18 -12.11
CA HIS A 117 -5.16 -9.96 -11.04
C HIS A 117 -4.83 -10.91 -9.90
N ASN A 118 -4.83 -10.41 -8.66
CA ASN A 118 -4.62 -11.21 -7.47
C ASN A 118 -5.57 -10.76 -6.37
N THR A 119 -6.44 -11.67 -5.94
CA THR A 119 -7.21 -11.51 -4.72
C THR A 119 -6.45 -12.12 -3.55
N ASN A 120 -6.40 -11.41 -2.43
CA ASN A 120 -5.88 -11.90 -1.17
C ASN A 120 -7.02 -12.03 -0.15
N GLU A 121 -7.00 -13.08 0.66
CA GLU A 121 -8.02 -13.36 1.67
C GLU A 121 -7.36 -13.94 2.93
N VAL A 122 -7.72 -13.44 4.10
CA VAL A 122 -7.39 -14.09 5.38
C VAL A 122 -8.36 -15.24 5.60
N VAL A 123 -7.85 -16.47 5.70
CA VAL A 123 -8.66 -17.68 5.84
C VAL A 123 -8.85 -18.07 7.31
N GLN A 124 -7.82 -17.85 8.14
CA GLN A 124 -7.85 -18.22 9.55
C GLN A 124 -6.98 -17.28 10.39
N LEU A 125 -7.47 -16.94 11.59
CA LEU A 125 -6.76 -16.15 12.61
C LEU A 125 -6.90 -16.79 13.98
N GLY A 126 -6.03 -17.74 14.29
CA GLY A 126 -6.11 -18.42 15.58
C GLY A 126 -7.36 -19.27 15.77
N PRO A 127 -7.59 -19.76 17.00
CA PRO A 127 -8.69 -20.68 17.28
C PRO A 127 -10.08 -20.04 17.13
N GLU A 128 -10.19 -18.74 17.43
CA GLU A 128 -11.46 -18.01 17.47
C GLU A 128 -11.66 -17.07 16.27
N ASN A 129 -10.71 -17.02 15.33
CA ASN A 129 -10.73 -16.06 14.21
C ASN A 129 -10.87 -14.60 14.65
N THR A 130 -10.40 -14.29 15.86
CA THR A 130 -10.51 -12.95 16.46
C THR A 130 -9.78 -11.93 15.58
N PRO A 131 -10.47 -10.89 15.09
CA PRO A 131 -9.84 -9.88 14.25
C PRO A 131 -8.70 -9.18 14.97
N ILE A 132 -7.60 -8.95 14.26
CA ILE A 132 -6.42 -8.28 14.80
C ILE A 132 -6.38 -6.87 14.23
N LEU A 133 -6.57 -5.88 15.09
CA LEU A 133 -6.41 -4.48 14.73
C LEU A 133 -4.93 -4.18 14.55
N GLY A 134 -4.61 -3.47 13.47
CA GLY A 134 -3.25 -3.03 13.17
C GLY A 134 -3.21 -1.59 12.65
N GLY A 135 -2.05 -1.23 12.12
CA GLY A 135 -1.75 0.09 11.60
C GLY A 135 -0.57 0.71 12.33
N ALA A 136 0.12 1.63 11.66
CA ALA A 136 1.27 2.29 12.22
C ALA A 136 0.90 3.45 13.17
N TRP A 137 1.81 3.72 14.10
CA TRP A 137 1.84 4.88 15.02
C TRP A 137 0.78 4.90 16.11
N ASP A 138 -0.25 5.74 15.95
CA ASP A 138 -1.04 6.24 17.06
C ASP A 138 -2.38 5.51 17.21
N ILE A 139 -3.09 5.31 16.10
CA ILE A 139 -4.45 4.80 16.09
C ILE A 139 -4.55 3.68 15.05
N PRO A 140 -4.98 2.47 15.46
CA PRO A 140 -5.26 1.39 14.53
C PRO A 140 -6.24 1.82 13.44
N HIS A 141 -5.95 1.46 12.20
CA HIS A 141 -6.72 1.88 11.01
C HIS A 141 -6.76 0.81 9.92
N ASN A 142 -6.22 -0.38 10.18
CA ASN A 142 -6.45 -1.56 9.38
C ASN A 142 -6.80 -2.74 10.30
N ILE A 143 -7.26 -3.82 9.69
CA ILE A 143 -7.67 -5.03 10.39
C ILE A 143 -7.23 -6.26 9.59
N LEU A 144 -6.80 -7.29 10.29
CA LEU A 144 -6.81 -8.65 9.79
C LEU A 144 -8.11 -9.30 10.26
N MET A 145 -8.94 -9.74 9.32
CA MET A 145 -10.24 -10.32 9.60
C MET A 145 -10.50 -11.44 8.61
N VAL A 146 -10.97 -12.60 9.10
CA VAL A 146 -11.27 -13.74 8.23
C VAL A 146 -12.32 -13.37 7.19
N GLY A 147 -12.08 -13.76 5.94
CA GLY A 147 -12.90 -13.43 4.77
C GLY A 147 -12.54 -12.11 4.09
N GLU A 148 -11.68 -11.30 4.70
CA GLU A 148 -11.25 -10.01 4.15
C GLU A 148 -9.80 -10.06 3.64
N PRO A 149 -9.41 -9.20 2.68
CA PRO A 149 -8.02 -9.05 2.30
C PRO A 149 -7.14 -8.64 3.49
N MET A 150 -5.89 -9.08 3.49
CA MET A 150 -4.91 -8.62 4.46
C MET A 150 -4.78 -7.10 4.43
N TYR A 151 -4.61 -6.52 5.62
CA TYR A 151 -4.53 -5.08 5.83
C TYR A 151 -5.75 -4.30 5.34
N SER A 152 -6.93 -4.93 5.34
CA SER A 152 -8.19 -4.24 5.05
C SER A 152 -8.33 -2.99 5.91
N LEU A 153 -8.68 -1.89 5.26
CA LEU A 153 -8.78 -0.57 5.86
C LEU A 153 -10.01 -0.53 6.75
N TYR A 154 -9.83 -0.18 8.02
CA TYR A 154 -10.88 -0.23 9.04
C TYR A 154 -10.88 1.06 9.85
N VAL A 155 -11.72 2.01 9.43
CA VAL A 155 -11.73 3.40 9.89
C VAL A 155 -13.15 3.93 10.00
N VAL A 156 -13.35 5.04 10.70
CA VAL A 156 -14.67 5.69 10.78
C VAL A 156 -14.99 6.41 9.47
N GLN A 157 -16.22 6.33 9.00
CA GLN A 157 -16.62 7.04 7.79
C GLN A 157 -16.91 8.51 8.08
N GLN A 158 -16.24 9.41 7.36
CA GLN A 158 -16.58 10.83 7.35
C GLN A 158 -17.65 11.08 6.28
N ILE A 159 -18.75 11.70 6.67
CA ILE A 159 -19.95 11.91 5.83
C ILE A 159 -20.25 13.39 5.58
N GLY A 160 -19.32 14.28 5.95
CA GLY A 160 -19.40 15.71 5.65
C GLY A 160 -18.83 16.58 6.75
N ILE A 161 -19.31 17.82 6.81
CA ILE A 161 -19.01 18.78 7.88
C ILE A 161 -20.28 18.95 8.73
N LEU A 162 -20.10 18.93 10.04
CA LEU A 162 -21.16 19.00 11.03
C LEU A 162 -21.80 20.39 11.00
N SER A 163 -23.10 20.44 10.73
CA SER A 163 -23.89 21.67 10.73
C SER A 163 -24.55 21.92 12.08
N LYS A 164 -25.05 23.15 12.32
CA LYS A 164 -25.86 23.43 13.51
C LYS A 164 -27.14 22.59 13.56
N ALA A 165 -27.76 22.35 12.41
CA ALA A 165 -28.97 21.54 12.30
C ALA A 165 -28.73 20.07 12.70
N ASP A 166 -27.54 19.53 12.39
CA ASP A 166 -27.16 18.19 12.83
C ASP A 166 -27.07 18.09 14.36
N ILE A 167 -26.44 19.09 14.99
CA ILE A 167 -26.29 19.14 16.45
C ILE A 167 -27.66 19.27 17.12
N ASP A 168 -28.52 20.16 16.62
CA ASP A 168 -29.86 20.35 17.14
C ASP A 168 -30.76 19.13 16.92
N GLY A 169 -30.45 18.34 15.90
CA GLY A 169 -31.05 17.04 15.61
C GLY A 169 -30.45 15.87 16.39
N ASN A 170 -29.57 16.12 17.38
CA ASN A 170 -28.87 15.10 18.16
C ASN A 170 -28.04 14.11 17.32
N ALA A 171 -27.34 14.60 16.29
CA ALA A 171 -26.36 13.77 15.58
C ALA A 171 -25.31 13.22 16.55
N ALA A 172 -24.87 11.97 16.33
CA ALA A 172 -23.80 11.37 17.11
C ALA A 172 -22.50 12.17 16.99
N LEU A 173 -21.85 12.40 18.12
CA LEU A 173 -20.64 13.22 18.21
C LEU A 173 -19.46 12.42 18.73
N TYR A 174 -18.27 12.73 18.22
CA TYR A 174 -17.01 12.26 18.78
C TYR A 174 -16.47 13.28 19.78
N GLY A 175 -16.68 13.04 21.07
CA GLY A 175 -16.30 13.98 22.12
C GLY A 175 -17.01 15.33 21.96
N ASN A 176 -16.27 16.44 22.08
CA ASN A 176 -16.84 17.79 22.06
C ASN A 176 -16.82 18.44 20.66
N GLN A 177 -17.22 17.68 19.63
CA GLN A 177 -17.41 18.24 18.29
C GLN A 177 -18.43 19.39 18.32
N LYS A 178 -18.19 20.40 17.48
CA LYS A 178 -19.06 21.56 17.30
C LYS A 178 -19.27 21.80 15.80
N GLU A 179 -20.14 22.74 15.49
CA GLU A 179 -20.36 23.16 14.11
C GLU A 179 -19.02 23.46 13.39
N GLY A 180 -18.94 23.02 12.13
CA GLY A 180 -17.74 23.12 11.30
C GLY A 180 -16.69 22.04 11.52
N ASP A 181 -16.87 21.13 12.50
CA ASP A 181 -16.04 19.93 12.64
C ASP A 181 -16.45 18.84 11.64
N PRO A 182 -15.61 17.83 11.38
CA PRO A 182 -16.01 16.66 10.60
C PRO A 182 -17.27 15.97 11.16
N LYS A 183 -18.20 15.58 10.28
CA LYS A 183 -19.35 14.74 10.63
C LYS A 183 -19.02 13.28 10.33
N TYR A 184 -19.24 12.40 11.31
CA TYR A 184 -18.97 10.97 11.17
C TYR A 184 -20.27 10.15 11.11
N PHE A 185 -20.19 8.99 10.46
CA PHE A 185 -21.27 8.02 10.44
C PHE A 185 -21.25 7.21 11.74
N ASP A 186 -22.39 7.20 12.43
CA ASP A 186 -22.66 6.31 13.57
C ASP A 186 -23.04 4.93 13.02
N ALA A 187 -22.11 3.99 13.08
CA ALA A 187 -22.25 2.71 12.42
C ALA A 187 -22.98 1.68 13.30
N ASN A 188 -22.91 1.84 14.63
CA ASN A 188 -23.56 0.93 15.59
C ASN A 188 -24.91 1.47 16.10
N GLY A 189 -25.23 2.75 15.85
CA GLY A 189 -26.49 3.39 16.18
C GLY A 189 -26.66 3.71 17.67
N ASP A 190 -25.57 3.82 18.43
CA ASP A 190 -25.63 4.08 19.87
C ASP A 190 -25.67 5.58 20.22
N GLY A 191 -25.59 6.46 19.22
CA GLY A 191 -25.64 7.92 19.38
C GLY A 191 -24.30 8.54 19.79
N VAL A 192 -23.20 7.79 19.84
CA VAL A 192 -21.86 8.25 20.21
C VAL A 192 -20.83 7.77 19.20
N ILE A 193 -20.10 8.69 18.59
CA ILE A 193 -19.00 8.28 17.71
C ILE A 193 -17.81 7.82 18.56
N SER A 194 -17.30 6.63 18.26
CA SER A 194 -16.22 5.98 18.97
C SER A 194 -15.42 5.05 18.03
N PRO A 195 -14.36 4.39 18.51
CA PRO A 195 -13.70 3.33 17.73
C PRO A 195 -14.61 2.16 17.33
N ALA A 196 -15.79 2.00 17.95
CA ALA A 196 -16.77 0.97 17.58
C ALA A 196 -17.46 1.29 16.24
N ASP A 197 -17.38 2.53 15.75
CA ASP A 197 -17.99 2.98 14.50
C ASP A 197 -17.11 2.79 13.26
N ARG A 198 -16.01 2.05 13.41
CA ARG A 198 -15.15 1.74 12.28
C ARG A 198 -15.86 0.79 11.33
N VAL A 199 -15.69 1.05 10.04
CA VAL A 199 -16.23 0.24 8.94
C VAL A 199 -15.11 -0.17 8.00
N LEU A 200 -15.28 -1.33 7.36
CA LEU A 200 -14.40 -1.77 6.28
C LEU A 200 -14.51 -0.77 5.12
N SER A 201 -13.37 -0.19 4.73
CA SER A 201 -13.30 0.97 3.83
C SER A 201 -12.48 0.71 2.56
N GLY A 202 -12.18 -0.57 2.27
CA GLY A 202 -11.36 -1.03 1.14
C GLY A 202 -10.09 -1.74 1.62
N HIS A 203 -9.13 -1.96 0.72
CA HIS A 203 -7.85 -2.63 1.02
C HIS A 203 -6.70 -2.03 0.20
N PRO A 204 -5.43 -2.19 0.64
CA PRO A 204 -4.27 -1.66 -0.08
C PRO A 204 -3.84 -2.48 -1.29
N ASN A 205 -4.26 -3.74 -1.39
CA ASN A 205 -3.88 -4.60 -2.51
C ASN A 205 -4.55 -4.12 -3.81
N PRO A 206 -3.82 -3.90 -4.91
CA PRO A 206 -4.43 -3.53 -6.18
C PRO A 206 -5.20 -4.70 -6.78
N ASP A 207 -6.33 -4.40 -7.42
CA ASP A 207 -7.12 -5.43 -8.11
C ASP A 207 -6.39 -5.89 -9.37
N TYR A 208 -5.78 -4.97 -10.09
CA TYR A 208 -5.11 -5.27 -11.34
C TYR A 208 -3.77 -4.55 -11.47
N VAL A 209 -2.78 -5.27 -12.00
CA VAL A 209 -1.45 -4.74 -12.31
C VAL A 209 -1.14 -5.04 -13.77
N TRP A 210 -0.52 -4.07 -14.46
CA TRP A 210 -0.24 -4.20 -15.89
C TRP A 210 1.08 -3.54 -16.27
N GLY A 211 1.66 -4.04 -17.35
CA GLY A 211 2.87 -3.53 -17.94
C GLY A 211 2.85 -3.71 -19.45
N MET A 212 3.39 -2.74 -20.16
CA MET A 212 3.60 -2.82 -21.60
C MET A 212 4.99 -2.31 -21.95
N THR A 213 5.76 -3.15 -22.61
CA THR A 213 7.03 -2.79 -23.25
C THR A 213 6.83 -2.73 -24.76
N ASN A 214 7.24 -1.64 -25.38
CA ASN A 214 7.38 -1.58 -26.84
C ASN A 214 8.84 -1.41 -27.21
N THR A 215 9.30 -2.22 -28.15
CA THR A 215 10.65 -2.13 -28.71
C THR A 215 10.57 -1.93 -30.21
N PHE A 216 11.24 -0.89 -30.70
CA PHE A 216 11.37 -0.56 -32.10
C PHE A 216 12.84 -0.62 -32.49
N THR A 217 13.13 -1.16 -33.67
CA THR A 217 14.47 -1.09 -34.25
C THR A 217 14.39 -0.62 -35.69
N PHE A 218 15.24 0.33 -36.07
CA PHE A 218 15.39 0.75 -37.45
C PHE A 218 16.86 0.95 -37.79
N LYS A 219 17.39 0.09 -38.68
CA LYS A 219 18.82 0.07 -39.03
C LYS A 219 19.69 -0.07 -37.78
N ARG A 220 20.36 1.01 -37.37
CA ARG A 220 21.26 1.08 -36.21
C ARG A 220 20.61 1.73 -34.98
N PHE A 221 19.39 2.23 -35.11
CA PHE A 221 18.65 2.84 -34.01
C PHE A 221 17.75 1.81 -33.33
N ASP A 222 17.67 1.90 -32.01
CA ASP A 222 16.71 1.17 -31.19
C ASP A 222 16.00 2.14 -30.25
N LEU A 223 14.70 1.96 -30.07
CA LEU A 223 13.88 2.71 -29.12
C LEU A 223 13.08 1.69 -28.32
N SER A 224 13.15 1.78 -27.00
CA SER A 224 12.30 0.99 -26.11
C SER A 224 11.63 1.89 -25.08
N PHE A 225 10.38 1.59 -24.75
CA PHE A 225 9.74 2.20 -23.59
C PHE A 225 8.93 1.17 -22.81
N LEU A 226 8.98 1.29 -21.48
CA LEU A 226 8.18 0.53 -20.53
C LEU A 226 7.19 1.48 -19.86
N ILE A 227 5.91 1.19 -20.02
CA ILE A 227 4.83 1.77 -19.23
C ILE A 227 4.25 0.69 -18.33
N GLN A 228 3.93 1.04 -17.09
CA GLN A 228 3.23 0.16 -16.17
C GLN A 228 2.20 0.94 -15.38
N GLY A 229 1.30 0.21 -14.74
CA GLY A 229 0.38 0.79 -13.80
C GLY A 229 -0.33 -0.26 -12.97
N GLN A 230 -1.19 0.23 -12.10
CA GLN A 230 -2.12 -0.59 -11.34
C GLN A 230 -3.43 0.19 -11.15
N TRP A 231 -4.51 -0.54 -10.91
CA TRP A 231 -5.74 0.05 -10.46
C TRP A 231 -6.53 -0.90 -9.55
N GLY A 232 -7.45 -0.31 -8.80
CA GLY A 232 -8.11 -0.99 -7.69
C GLY A 232 -7.26 -0.88 -6.42
N GLY A 233 -7.91 -0.91 -5.27
CA GLY A 233 -7.27 -0.68 -3.98
C GLY A 233 -7.25 0.79 -3.52
N LYS A 234 -6.90 0.97 -2.25
CA LYS A 234 -6.81 2.26 -1.57
C LYS A 234 -5.68 2.26 -0.57
N ILE A 235 -5.03 3.41 -0.43
CA ILE A 235 -4.02 3.63 0.58
C ILE A 235 -4.50 4.58 1.66
N TYR A 236 -4.19 4.24 2.91
CA TYR A 236 -4.31 5.20 4.01
C TYR A 236 -3.04 6.05 4.07
N SER A 237 -3.16 7.36 3.94
CA SER A 237 -2.00 8.26 4.07
C SER A 237 -1.87 8.76 5.50
N THR A 238 -0.97 8.15 6.27
CA THR A 238 -0.61 8.66 7.60
C THR A 238 0.16 9.99 7.47
N PHE A 239 0.97 10.14 6.43
CA PHE A 239 1.64 11.41 6.09
C PHE A 239 0.64 12.51 5.71
N GLY A 240 -0.29 12.22 4.79
CA GLY A 240 -1.36 13.14 4.40
C GLY A 240 -2.17 13.61 5.60
N ARG A 241 -2.61 12.68 6.45
CA ARG A 241 -3.28 13.01 7.73
C ARG A 241 -2.44 13.93 8.62
N ALA A 242 -1.12 13.71 8.70
CA ALA A 242 -0.25 14.52 9.54
C ALA A 242 -0.16 15.98 9.06
N MET A 243 -0.46 16.27 7.79
CA MET A 243 -0.46 17.62 7.21
C MET A 243 -1.87 18.19 6.95
N ASP A 244 -2.90 17.35 7.04
CA ASP A 244 -4.25 17.62 6.53
C ASP A 244 -5.37 17.22 7.51
N ARG A 245 -5.09 17.26 8.82
CA ARG A 245 -6.09 16.99 9.87
C ARG A 245 -6.70 18.25 10.46
N THR A 246 -7.94 18.14 10.91
CA THR A 246 -8.59 19.16 11.76
C THR A 246 -7.77 19.41 13.02
N GLY A 247 -7.63 20.68 13.40
CA GLY A 247 -6.89 21.06 14.59
C GLY A 247 -5.38 21.21 14.42
N GLN A 248 -4.86 21.35 13.19
CA GLN A 248 -3.47 21.80 12.95
C GLN A 248 -3.19 23.20 13.52
N GLY A 249 -4.22 23.96 13.88
CA GLY A 249 -4.07 25.29 14.45
C GLY A 249 -3.64 26.32 13.40
N PHE A 250 -3.07 27.43 13.87
CA PHE A 250 -2.70 28.58 13.02
C PHE A 250 -1.19 28.77 12.84
N VAL A 251 -0.39 27.94 13.51
CA VAL A 251 1.08 28.05 13.54
C VAL A 251 1.78 27.03 12.65
N ASP A 252 1.08 25.94 12.30
CA ASP A 252 1.60 24.89 11.42
C ASP A 252 1.24 25.18 9.96
N ASN A 253 2.14 24.80 9.05
CA ASN A 253 1.84 24.85 7.62
C ASN A 253 0.86 23.73 7.26
N THR A 254 -0.10 24.02 6.38
CA THR A 254 -1.14 23.07 5.96
C THR A 254 -1.23 23.01 4.44
N LEU A 255 -1.94 22.01 3.91
CA LEU A 255 -2.16 21.92 2.48
C LEU A 255 -2.99 23.11 1.97
N GLY A 256 -2.69 23.58 0.76
CA GLY A 256 -3.35 24.77 0.17
C GLY A 256 -4.88 24.66 0.04
N LEU A 257 -5.43 23.44 0.11
CA LEU A 257 -6.87 23.15 0.16
C LEU A 257 -7.56 23.68 1.44
N TRP A 258 -6.81 23.91 2.52
CA TRP A 258 -7.33 24.54 3.76
C TRP A 258 -7.68 26.03 3.59
N ARG A 259 -7.35 26.61 2.43
CA ARG A 259 -7.77 27.95 2.04
C ARG A 259 -9.29 28.03 1.91
N ASP A 260 -9.95 26.98 1.45
CA ASP A 260 -11.40 26.94 1.23
C ASP A 260 -12.11 26.09 2.29
N ARG A 261 -11.55 26.01 3.50
CA ARG A 261 -12.15 25.30 4.63
C ARG A 261 -13.39 26.02 5.16
N TRP A 262 -14.16 25.32 5.99
CA TRP A 262 -15.25 25.91 6.76
C TRP A 262 -14.75 26.99 7.75
N ARG A 263 -15.40 28.16 7.78
CA ARG A 263 -15.12 29.24 8.74
C ARG A 263 -16.31 29.59 9.62
N SER A 264 -17.51 29.59 9.05
CA SER A 264 -18.78 29.85 9.74
C SER A 264 -19.94 29.30 8.91
N ALA A 265 -21.17 29.36 9.43
CA ALA A 265 -22.37 29.04 8.66
C ALA A 265 -22.55 29.92 7.41
N ASP A 266 -22.12 31.19 7.48
CA ASP A 266 -22.18 32.14 6.36
C ASP A 266 -21.00 32.00 5.38
N ASP A 267 -19.91 31.35 5.81
CA ASP A 267 -18.74 31.03 4.99
C ASP A 267 -18.33 29.57 5.20
N PRO A 268 -19.09 28.62 4.64
CA PRO A 268 -18.87 27.19 4.83
C PRO A 268 -17.69 26.65 4.00
N GLY A 269 -17.09 27.46 3.14
CA GLY A 269 -16.03 27.05 2.22
C GLY A 269 -16.49 26.00 1.20
N ALA A 270 -15.56 25.16 0.75
CA ALA A 270 -15.80 24.10 -0.23
C ALA A 270 -16.45 22.83 0.34
N GLY A 271 -16.72 22.78 1.66
CA GLY A 271 -17.31 21.62 2.33
C GLY A 271 -16.38 20.39 2.45
N LEU A 272 -15.10 20.52 2.09
CA LEU A 272 -14.12 19.42 2.11
C LEU A 272 -13.34 19.33 3.42
N ARG A 273 -13.09 20.47 4.07
CA ARG A 273 -12.35 20.55 5.34
C ARG A 273 -13.11 21.37 6.36
N GLY A 274 -13.09 20.87 7.59
CA GLY A 274 -13.63 21.58 8.74
C GLY A 274 -12.79 22.80 9.14
N LYS A 275 -13.19 23.46 10.21
CA LYS A 275 -12.44 24.60 10.79
C LYS A 275 -11.01 24.24 11.17
N ALA A 276 -10.15 25.26 11.25
CA ALA A 276 -8.73 25.10 11.55
C ALA A 276 -8.45 24.60 12.98
N SER A 277 -9.31 24.93 13.94
CA SER A 277 -9.20 24.52 15.34
C SER A 277 -10.07 23.31 15.65
N SER A 278 -9.58 22.35 16.41
CA SER A 278 -10.38 21.23 16.93
C SER A 278 -10.62 21.38 18.43
N SER A 279 -11.80 20.97 18.91
CA SER A 279 -12.11 20.78 20.32
C SER A 279 -12.30 19.32 20.72
N PHE A 280 -11.98 18.37 19.82
CA PHE A 280 -12.18 16.95 20.00
C PHE A 280 -10.89 16.15 19.73
N GLY A 281 -10.93 14.85 20.05
CA GLY A 281 -9.78 13.94 19.93
C GLY A 281 -9.39 13.63 18.48
N ARG A 282 -8.54 12.61 18.30
CA ARG A 282 -8.14 12.11 16.98
C ARG A 282 -8.84 10.80 16.69
N ILE A 283 -9.43 10.68 15.50
CA ILE A 283 -10.00 9.43 14.99
C ILE A 283 -9.56 9.22 13.55
N LYS A 284 -9.16 8.00 13.21
CA LYS A 284 -8.80 7.63 11.84
C LYS A 284 -10.08 7.47 11.05
N ASN A 285 -10.18 8.19 9.93
CA ASN A 285 -11.37 8.22 9.10
C ASN A 285 -11.03 8.19 7.60
N THR A 286 -12.07 8.18 6.77
CA THR A 286 -11.98 8.04 5.31
C THR A 286 -11.38 9.25 4.56
N ASP A 287 -11.17 10.42 5.18
CA ASP A 287 -10.66 11.62 4.49
C ASP A 287 -9.24 11.49 3.95
N TRP A 288 -8.46 10.57 4.53
CA TRP A 288 -7.08 10.28 4.12
C TRP A 288 -6.95 8.91 3.47
N LEU A 289 -8.06 8.34 3.01
CA LEU A 289 -8.06 7.23 2.08
C LEU A 289 -8.03 7.76 0.66
N TYR A 290 -7.07 7.27 -0.10
CA TYR A 290 -6.88 7.67 -1.48
C TYR A 290 -6.80 6.45 -2.38
N PRO A 291 -7.25 6.54 -3.64
CA PRO A 291 -6.94 5.52 -4.62
C PRO A 291 -5.42 5.41 -4.78
N ASN A 292 -4.90 4.18 -4.89
CA ASN A 292 -3.50 3.91 -5.25
C ASN A 292 -3.35 3.60 -6.75
N ASP A 293 -4.34 3.97 -7.56
CA ASP A 293 -4.32 3.87 -9.02
C ASP A 293 -3.21 4.77 -9.59
N TYR A 294 -2.39 4.22 -10.48
CA TYR A 294 -1.39 5.01 -11.21
C TYR A 294 -1.03 4.39 -12.55
N TRP A 295 -0.43 5.21 -13.41
CA TRP A 295 0.36 4.76 -14.54
C TRP A 295 1.68 5.53 -14.59
N ARG A 296 2.74 4.90 -15.07
CA ARG A 296 4.08 5.46 -15.10
C ARG A 296 4.88 4.90 -16.26
N VAL A 297 5.52 5.78 -17.02
CA VAL A 297 6.56 5.40 -17.97
C VAL A 297 7.85 5.24 -17.19
N ARG A 298 8.22 3.98 -16.91
CA ARG A 298 9.40 3.63 -16.12
C ARG A 298 10.68 4.02 -16.82
N ASN A 299 10.77 3.70 -18.09
CA ASN A 299 11.94 4.03 -18.90
C ASN A 299 11.52 4.34 -20.34
N ILE A 300 12.25 5.27 -20.96
CA ILE A 300 12.30 5.48 -22.40
C ILE A 300 13.78 5.47 -22.77
N THR A 301 14.21 4.49 -23.55
CA THR A 301 15.61 4.33 -23.96
C THR A 301 15.74 4.46 -25.46
N LEU A 302 16.52 5.43 -25.91
CA LEU A 302 16.94 5.57 -27.31
C LEU A 302 18.41 5.19 -27.43
N GLY A 303 18.71 4.23 -28.30
CA GLY A 303 20.06 3.73 -28.56
C GLY A 303 20.47 3.89 -30.02
N TYR A 304 21.78 3.99 -30.22
CA TYR A 304 22.41 3.87 -31.53
C TYR A 304 23.57 2.88 -31.47
N ASN A 305 23.45 1.81 -32.25
CA ASN A 305 24.45 0.78 -32.39
C ASN A 305 25.53 1.17 -33.42
N MET A 306 26.76 1.30 -32.97
CA MET A 306 27.93 1.72 -33.75
C MET A 306 28.70 0.52 -34.36
N LYS A 307 28.08 -0.66 -34.46
CA LYS A 307 28.69 -1.84 -35.07
C LYS A 307 29.26 -1.53 -36.46
N GLY A 308 30.54 -1.88 -36.65
CA GLY A 308 31.28 -1.65 -37.89
C GLY A 308 31.79 -0.22 -38.11
N LEU A 309 31.62 0.70 -37.14
CA LEU A 309 32.30 2.02 -37.18
C LEU A 309 33.75 1.95 -36.67
N PHE A 310 34.06 0.96 -35.84
CA PHE A 310 35.42 0.71 -35.35
C PHE A 310 36.03 -0.47 -36.12
N GLY A 311 37.17 -0.26 -36.76
CA GLY A 311 37.85 -1.20 -37.66
C GLY A 311 38.52 -2.41 -36.98
N GLY A 312 38.04 -2.86 -35.82
CA GLY A 312 38.26 -4.21 -35.30
C GLY A 312 39.69 -4.60 -34.91
N LYS A 313 40.42 -3.80 -34.11
CA LYS A 313 41.65 -4.27 -33.44
C LYS A 313 41.60 -4.28 -31.91
N VAL A 314 40.72 -3.49 -31.30
CA VAL A 314 40.61 -3.35 -29.82
C VAL A 314 39.16 -3.26 -29.37
N VAL A 315 38.27 -2.71 -30.21
CA VAL A 315 36.84 -2.61 -29.94
C VAL A 315 36.10 -3.27 -31.09
N SER A 316 35.35 -4.33 -30.79
CA SER A 316 34.53 -5.11 -31.72
C SER A 316 33.10 -4.57 -31.86
N GLY A 317 32.63 -3.74 -30.91
CA GLY A 317 31.31 -3.12 -30.95
C GLY A 317 31.15 -1.97 -29.95
N ALA A 318 30.24 -1.06 -30.25
CA ALA A 318 29.88 0.01 -29.32
C ALA A 318 28.41 0.42 -29.49
N ARG A 319 27.77 0.86 -28.40
CA ARG A 319 26.42 1.44 -28.42
C ARG A 319 26.38 2.64 -27.49
N ILE A 320 25.92 3.77 -28.01
CA ILE A 320 25.55 4.93 -27.18
C ILE A 320 24.05 4.90 -26.94
N TYR A 321 23.61 5.35 -25.78
CA TYR A 321 22.19 5.47 -25.47
C TYR A 321 21.90 6.58 -24.47
N ALA A 322 20.66 7.04 -24.51
CA ALA A 322 20.07 7.90 -23.50
C ALA A 322 18.80 7.24 -22.96
N THR A 323 18.64 7.20 -21.65
CA THR A 323 17.47 6.67 -20.96
C THR A 323 16.85 7.73 -20.07
N ALA A 324 15.56 8.00 -20.24
CA ALA A 324 14.76 8.81 -19.33
C ALA A 324 13.95 7.89 -18.40
N GLU A 325 14.15 8.01 -17.09
CA GLU A 325 13.50 7.18 -16.08
C GLU A 325 12.44 7.96 -15.27
N ASN A 326 11.26 7.37 -15.07
CA ASN A 326 10.13 7.91 -14.29
C ASN A 326 9.66 9.32 -14.72
N TYR A 327 9.88 9.72 -15.98
CA TYR A 327 9.62 11.10 -16.43
C TYR A 327 8.13 11.43 -16.55
N PHE A 328 7.35 10.47 -17.04
CA PHE A 328 5.93 10.63 -17.31
C PHE A 328 5.13 9.64 -16.46
N GLY A 329 3.97 10.08 -16.01
CA GLY A 329 3.06 9.28 -15.22
C GLY A 329 1.89 10.12 -14.73
N GLY A 330 0.92 9.47 -14.13
CA GLY A 330 -0.22 10.11 -13.50
C GLY A 330 -0.85 9.20 -12.47
N ASP A 331 -1.37 9.82 -11.42
CA ASP A 331 -2.08 9.19 -10.33
C ASP A 331 -3.10 10.18 -9.76
N LYS A 332 -3.94 9.70 -8.83
CA LYS A 332 -4.90 10.53 -8.08
C LYS A 332 -4.52 10.60 -6.59
N TYR A 333 -3.30 10.25 -6.24
CA TYR A 333 -2.86 10.15 -4.87
C TYR A 333 -2.37 11.51 -4.34
N THR A 334 -3.26 12.23 -3.65
CA THR A 334 -2.94 13.55 -3.09
C THR A 334 -2.50 13.51 -1.62
N GLY A 335 -2.44 12.33 -1.01
CA GLY A 335 -2.02 12.16 0.38
C GLY A 335 -0.50 12.18 0.59
N GLY A 336 0.28 12.01 -0.47
CA GLY A 336 1.74 11.90 -0.40
C GLY A 336 2.39 12.08 -1.77
N PHE A 337 3.54 11.45 -1.99
CA PHE A 337 4.34 11.64 -3.20
C PHE A 337 4.42 10.43 -4.13
N ASN A 338 4.11 9.24 -3.61
CA ASN A 338 4.23 8.00 -4.38
C ASN A 338 3.04 7.06 -4.09
N PRO A 339 2.14 6.82 -5.06
CA PRO A 339 0.99 5.92 -4.88
C PRO A 339 1.41 4.45 -4.71
N GLU A 340 2.66 4.12 -5.01
CA GLU A 340 3.25 2.79 -4.81
C GLU A 340 3.80 2.59 -3.40
N ALA A 341 3.79 3.63 -2.57
CA ALA A 341 4.34 3.58 -1.23
C ALA A 341 3.53 2.62 -0.36
N VAL A 342 4.13 1.56 0.14
CA VAL A 342 3.54 0.76 1.22
C VAL A 342 4.64 0.54 2.25
N ASN A 343 4.49 1.13 3.43
CA ASN A 343 5.36 0.87 4.57
C ASN A 343 4.93 -0.44 5.28
N ASN A 344 5.38 -0.65 6.52
CA ASN A 344 5.22 -1.93 7.23
C ASN A 344 3.77 -2.33 7.58
N SER A 345 2.76 -1.47 7.37
CA SER A 345 1.39 -1.72 7.83
C SER A 345 0.32 -1.39 6.78
N GLY A 346 0.64 -1.43 5.49
CA GLY A 346 -0.35 -1.17 4.44
C GLY A 346 -0.72 0.32 4.28
N ASP A 347 -0.01 1.23 4.95
CA ASP A 347 -0.19 2.67 4.89
C ASP A 347 1.05 3.40 4.34
N ASP A 348 0.86 4.64 3.88
CA ASP A 348 1.96 5.53 3.48
C ASP A 348 2.33 6.46 4.64
N TYR A 349 3.58 6.34 5.09
CA TYR A 349 4.20 7.20 6.09
C TYR A 349 5.24 8.17 5.48
N GLY A 350 4.99 8.64 4.27
CA GLY A 350 5.78 9.68 3.63
C GLY A 350 6.91 9.12 2.78
N ALA A 351 6.63 8.07 2.01
CA ALA A 351 7.60 7.58 1.05
C ALA A 351 7.96 8.67 0.03
N PHE A 352 9.25 8.76 -0.28
CA PHE A 352 9.75 9.75 -1.22
C PHE A 352 9.26 9.49 -2.65
N PRO A 353 9.11 10.56 -3.45
CA PRO A 353 8.85 10.40 -4.88
C PRO A 353 10.01 9.68 -5.56
N LEU A 354 9.70 9.01 -6.67
CA LEU A 354 10.76 8.47 -7.52
C LEU A 354 11.47 9.61 -8.26
N ALA A 355 12.80 9.54 -8.27
CA ALA A 355 13.62 10.50 -9.00
C ALA A 355 13.40 10.38 -10.51
N LYS A 356 13.37 11.54 -11.18
CA LYS A 356 13.41 11.63 -12.65
C LYS A 356 14.86 11.74 -13.09
N SER A 357 15.34 10.74 -13.85
CA SER A 357 16.76 10.64 -14.23
C SER A 357 16.93 10.57 -15.74
N ILE A 358 17.84 11.37 -16.31
CA ILE A 358 18.33 11.17 -17.68
C ILE A 358 19.73 10.60 -17.59
N ILE A 359 19.91 9.40 -18.11
CA ILE A 359 21.15 8.63 -18.05
C ILE A 359 21.71 8.54 -19.46
N PHE A 360 22.96 8.95 -19.64
CA PHE A 360 23.72 8.74 -20.87
C PHE A 360 24.70 7.59 -20.65
N GLY A 361 24.71 6.61 -21.56
CA GLY A 361 25.57 5.44 -21.44
C GLY A 361 26.29 5.08 -22.73
N LEU A 362 27.46 4.46 -22.55
CA LEU A 362 28.29 3.88 -23.61
C LEU A 362 28.60 2.43 -23.24
N ASN A 363 28.12 1.50 -24.05
CA ASN A 363 28.46 0.09 -23.94
C ASN A 363 29.54 -0.22 -24.98
N LEU A 364 30.69 -0.73 -24.53
CA LEU A 364 31.78 -1.19 -25.40
C LEU A 364 31.87 -2.71 -25.37
N THR A 365 32.16 -3.30 -26.52
CA THR A 365 32.51 -4.71 -26.68
C THR A 365 33.92 -4.75 -27.25
N PHE A 366 34.81 -5.49 -26.59
CA PHE A 366 36.23 -5.58 -26.98
C PHE A 366 36.44 -6.69 -28.00
#